data_AF-A0A212CGH9-F1
#
_entry.id   AF-A0A212CGH9-F1
#
_cell.length_a   1.000
_cell.length_b   1.000
_cell.length_c   1.000
_cell.angle_alpha   90.00
_cell.angle_beta   90.00
_cell.angle_gamma   90.00
#
_symmetry.space_group_name_H-M   'P 1'
#
loop_
_entity.id
_entity.type
_entity.pdbx_description
1 polymer ?
#
loop_
_entity_poly.entity_id
_entity_poly.type
_entity_poly.pdbx_seq_one_letter_code
_entity_poly.pdbx_strand_id
1 'polypeptide(L)'
;MGSTRSSLREAFSLLPRSKVDATAGPVIPIDPRHKVVIRNPDTQWITKPVHKHRLISAGRKSPGLGKGHLSLHKIGGSSRTAWRRHNTLQPELHRYS
;
A
#
# COMPACT_ATOMS: atom_id res chain seq x y z
N MET A 1 -11.87 -27.74 30.28
CA MET A 1 -12.26 -28.01 28.88
C MET A 1 -11.64 -26.94 28.00
N GLY A 2 -10.77 -27.36 27.08
CA GLY A 2 -9.75 -26.52 26.45
C GLY A 2 -10.28 -25.47 25.46
N SER A 3 -9.63 -24.31 25.50
CA SER A 3 -9.89 -23.12 24.67
C SER A 3 -9.54 -23.37 23.20
N THR A 4 -10.53 -23.37 22.31
CA THR A 4 -10.40 -23.57 20.85
C THR A 4 -9.88 -22.33 20.10
N ARG A 5 -8.90 -21.62 20.67
CA ARG A 5 -8.33 -20.38 20.11
C ARG A 5 -6.92 -20.54 19.51
N SER A 6 -6.45 -21.76 19.21
CA SER A 6 -5.09 -22.02 18.72
C SER A 6 -4.97 -22.43 17.24
N SER A 7 -6.05 -22.52 16.46
CA SER A 7 -5.99 -23.23 15.17
C SER A 7 -5.25 -22.52 14.01
N LEU A 8 -5.20 -21.18 13.95
CA LEU A 8 -4.64 -20.50 12.76
C LEU A 8 -3.14 -20.18 12.85
N ARG A 9 -2.58 -20.06 14.06
CA ARG A 9 -1.14 -19.87 14.25
C ARG A 9 -0.38 -21.19 14.27
N GLU A 10 -0.97 -22.25 14.82
CA GLU A 10 -0.38 -23.60 14.81
C GLU A 10 -0.38 -24.25 13.42
N ALA A 11 -1.42 -24.01 12.61
CA ALA A 11 -1.47 -24.53 11.24
C ALA A 11 -0.35 -23.96 10.35
N PHE A 12 0.15 -22.75 10.64
CA PHE A 12 1.23 -22.12 9.88
C PHE A 12 2.63 -22.68 10.23
N SER A 13 2.81 -23.24 11.43
CA SER A 13 4.08 -23.85 11.85
C SER A 13 4.30 -25.28 11.33
N LEU A 14 3.28 -25.89 10.72
CA LEU A 14 3.32 -27.30 10.25
C LEU A 14 3.64 -27.43 8.75
N LEU A 15 3.95 -26.34 8.04
CA LEU A 15 4.33 -26.38 6.62
C LEU A 15 5.83 -26.67 6.46
N PRO A 16 6.23 -27.67 5.65
CA PRO A 16 7.63 -28.06 5.49
C PRO A 16 8.46 -26.92 4.91
N ARG A 17 9.53 -26.58 5.64
CA ARG A 17 10.49 -25.48 5.38
C ARG A 17 11.41 -25.72 4.16
N SER A 18 11.07 -26.65 3.26
CA SER A 18 11.98 -27.17 2.23
C SER A 18 11.83 -26.52 0.85
N LYS A 19 11.02 -25.48 0.69
CA LYS A 19 10.98 -24.62 -0.52
C LYS A 19 11.16 -23.16 -0.12
N VAL A 20 12.34 -22.82 0.40
CA VAL A 20 12.74 -21.41 0.64
C VAL A 20 13.44 -20.77 -0.57
N ASP A 21 13.49 -21.47 -1.71
CA ASP A 21 14.15 -21.00 -2.93
C ASP A 21 13.12 -20.40 -3.92
N ALA A 22 12.40 -19.36 -3.49
CA ALA A 22 11.74 -18.38 -4.36
C ALA A 22 11.12 -17.28 -3.48
N THR A 23 11.86 -16.21 -3.26
CA THR A 23 11.43 -15.01 -2.51
C THR A 23 10.32 -14.25 -3.27
N ALA A 24 9.11 -14.78 -3.25
CA ALA A 24 7.87 -14.07 -3.58
C ALA A 24 6.94 -14.20 -2.38
N GLY A 25 6.78 -13.12 -1.61
CA GLY A 25 5.88 -13.12 -0.46
C GLY A 25 4.44 -13.46 -0.87
N PRO A 26 3.63 -14.11 -0.01
CA PRO A 26 2.27 -14.48 -0.33
C PRO A 26 1.41 -13.24 -0.62
N VAL A 27 0.76 -13.23 -1.79
CA VAL A 27 -0.25 -12.23 -2.15
C VAL A 27 -1.61 -12.77 -1.68
N ILE A 28 -2.23 -12.09 -0.72
CA ILE A 28 -3.55 -12.47 -0.19
C ILE A 28 -4.62 -11.60 -0.88
N PRO A 29 -5.40 -12.13 -1.84
CA PRO A 29 -6.52 -11.39 -2.41
C PRO A 29 -7.69 -11.34 -1.41
N ILE A 30 -8.32 -10.17 -1.28
CA ILE A 30 -9.51 -9.96 -0.45
C ILE A 30 -10.69 -9.75 -1.41
N ASP A 31 -11.77 -10.53 -1.27
CA ASP A 31 -13.02 -10.31 -2.00
C ASP A 31 -13.83 -9.16 -1.35
N PRO A 32 -14.01 -8.01 -2.02
CA PRO A 32 -14.76 -6.88 -1.48
C PRO A 32 -16.27 -7.13 -1.35
N ARG A 33 -16.81 -8.15 -2.05
CA ARG A 33 -18.25 -8.47 -2.06
C ARG A 33 -18.65 -9.45 -0.95
N HIS A 34 -17.67 -9.99 -0.24
CA HIS A 34 -17.91 -10.92 0.84
C HIS A 34 -18.54 -10.23 2.06
N LYS A 35 -19.62 -10.80 2.61
CA LYS A 35 -20.41 -10.19 3.70
C LYS A 35 -19.58 -9.83 4.93
N VAL A 36 -18.55 -10.63 5.27
CA VAL A 36 -17.66 -10.37 6.42
C VAL A 36 -16.78 -9.14 6.20
N VAL A 37 -16.38 -8.87 4.95
CA VAL A 37 -15.56 -7.70 4.59
C VAL A 37 -16.42 -6.43 4.54
N ILE A 38 -17.66 -6.53 4.06
CA ILE A 38 -18.57 -5.38 3.98
C ILE A 38 -19.04 -4.93 5.36
N ARG A 39 -19.30 -5.87 6.27
CA ARG A 39 -19.87 -5.59 7.59
C ARG A 39 -18.83 -5.14 8.63
N ASN A 40 -17.56 -5.39 8.40
CA ASN A 40 -16.49 -5.02 9.32
C ASN A 40 -16.01 -3.58 9.03
N PRO A 41 -16.16 -2.63 9.96
CA PRO A 41 -15.74 -1.23 9.74
C PRO A 41 -14.22 -1.09 9.50
N ASP A 42 -13.39 -1.95 10.07
CA ASP A 42 -11.92 -1.87 9.97
C ASP A 42 -11.40 -2.23 8.57
N THR A 43 -12.12 -3.11 7.85
CA THR A 43 -11.74 -3.55 6.51
C THR A 43 -12.53 -2.83 5.42
N GLN A 44 -13.61 -2.12 5.78
CA GLN A 44 -14.50 -1.45 4.84
C GLN A 44 -13.79 -0.40 3.95
N TRP A 45 -12.63 0.14 4.35
CA TRP A 45 -11.88 1.06 3.50
C TRP A 45 -11.54 0.42 2.13
N ILE A 46 -11.31 -0.89 2.06
CA ILE A 46 -10.89 -1.58 0.84
C ILE A 46 -12.02 -1.73 -0.20
N THR A 47 -13.28 -1.65 0.22
CA THR A 47 -14.44 -1.85 -0.67
C THR A 47 -14.77 -0.61 -1.51
N LYS A 48 -14.19 0.54 -1.17
CA LYS A 48 -14.38 1.80 -1.93
C LYS A 48 -13.79 1.66 -3.34
N PRO A 49 -14.45 2.21 -4.38
CA PRO A 49 -14.00 2.08 -5.77
C PRO A 49 -12.60 2.68 -6.02
N VAL A 50 -12.17 3.64 -5.19
CA VAL A 50 -10.83 4.28 -5.25
C VAL A 50 -9.68 3.30 -5.00
N HIS A 51 -9.95 2.17 -4.33
CA HIS A 51 -8.91 1.18 -4.00
C HIS A 51 -8.76 0.06 -5.03
N LYS A 52 -9.48 0.13 -6.16
CA LYS A 52 -9.27 -0.78 -7.30
C LYS A 52 -7.86 -0.60 -7.86
N HIS A 53 -7.14 -1.70 -8.07
CA HIS A 53 -5.77 -1.70 -8.59
C HIS A 53 -4.77 -0.83 -7.80
N ARG A 54 -5.02 -0.62 -6.50
CA ARG A 54 -4.13 0.15 -5.64
C ARG A 54 -2.77 -0.54 -5.51
N LEU A 55 -1.71 0.26 -5.48
CA LEU A 55 -0.37 -0.19 -5.15
C LEU A 55 -0.35 -0.80 -3.73
N ILE A 56 -0.10 -2.10 -3.67
CA ILE A 56 0.13 -2.86 -2.43
C ILE A 56 1.50 -2.46 -1.85
N SER A 57 1.73 -2.71 -0.56
CA SER A 57 2.98 -2.36 0.15
C SER A 57 4.26 -2.66 -0.64
N ALA A 58 4.35 -3.82 -1.29
CA ALA A 58 5.47 -4.18 -2.15
C ALA A 58 5.65 -3.22 -3.34
N GLY A 59 4.54 -2.85 -4.01
CA GLY A 59 4.52 -1.88 -5.10
C GLY A 59 4.74 -0.42 -4.69
N ARG A 60 4.68 -0.10 -3.38
CA ARG A 60 5.02 1.24 -2.88
C ARG A 60 6.53 1.49 -2.77
N LYS A 61 7.36 0.43 -2.80
CA LYS A 61 8.83 0.56 -2.73
C LYS A 61 9.46 0.98 -4.05
N SER A 62 8.94 0.50 -5.18
CA SER A 62 9.48 0.82 -6.52
C SER A 62 9.47 2.32 -6.86
N PRO A 63 8.46 3.13 -6.49
CA PRO A 63 8.53 4.55 -6.73
C PRO A 63 9.44 5.27 -5.74
N GLY A 64 10.20 4.63 -4.85
CA GLY A 64 11.20 5.29 -3.99
C GLY A 64 10.65 6.46 -3.16
N LEU A 65 9.40 6.37 -2.71
CA LEU A 65 8.75 7.40 -1.92
C LEU A 65 9.23 7.31 -0.48
N GLY A 66 9.79 8.40 0.03
CA GLY A 66 10.36 8.46 1.38
C GLY A 66 10.45 9.89 1.88
N LYS A 67 10.90 10.02 3.13
CA LYS A 67 11.25 11.30 3.76
C LYS A 67 12.77 11.45 3.76
N GLY A 68 13.26 12.68 3.67
CA GLY A 68 14.68 13.01 3.74
C GLY A 68 15.31 13.36 2.39
N HIS A 69 16.61 13.69 2.43
CA HIS A 69 17.35 14.24 1.30
C HIS A 69 17.37 13.31 0.08
N LEU A 70 17.36 11.99 0.29
CA LEU A 70 17.38 11.01 -0.79
C LEU A 70 16.07 10.96 -1.61
N SER A 71 15.00 11.59 -1.13
CA SER A 71 13.68 11.61 -1.79
C SER A 71 13.34 12.95 -2.44
N LEU A 72 14.31 13.86 -2.63
CA LEU A 72 14.08 15.20 -3.21
C LEU A 72 13.39 15.15 -4.59
N HIS A 73 13.75 14.19 -5.43
CA HIS A 73 13.17 14.03 -6.76
C HIS A 73 11.68 13.66 -6.77
N LYS A 74 11.05 13.46 -5.60
CA LYS A 74 9.64 13.02 -5.46
C LYS A 74 8.88 13.87 -4.43
N ILE A 75 9.39 15.06 -4.11
CA ILE A 75 8.68 16.04 -3.28
C ILE A 75 7.32 16.35 -3.91
N GLY A 76 6.25 16.27 -3.12
CA GLY A 76 4.87 16.39 -3.59
C GLY A 76 4.20 15.07 -4.00
N GLY A 77 4.82 13.92 -3.67
CA GLY A 77 4.17 12.60 -3.73
C GLY A 77 4.46 11.79 -5.00
N SER A 78 5.02 12.39 -6.05
CA SER A 78 5.51 11.67 -7.23
C SER A 78 6.57 12.47 -7.98
N SER A 79 7.41 11.79 -8.78
CA SER A 79 8.44 12.45 -9.60
C SER A 79 7.85 13.44 -10.60
N ARG A 80 6.68 13.13 -11.16
CA ARG A 80 5.99 14.03 -12.09
C ARG A 80 5.50 15.30 -11.41
N THR A 81 5.03 15.21 -10.18
CA THR A 81 4.59 16.40 -9.41
C THR A 81 5.77 17.30 -9.08
N ALA A 82 6.90 16.72 -8.65
CA ALA A 82 8.14 17.45 -8.42
C ALA A 82 8.64 18.16 -9.69
N TRP A 83 8.66 17.45 -10.82
CA TRP A 83 9.02 18.03 -12.10
C TRP A 83 8.08 19.17 -12.49
N ARG A 84 6.76 18.96 -12.42
CA ARG A 84 5.79 20.02 -12.75
C ARG A 84 6.03 21.28 -11.91
N ARG A 85 6.22 21.15 -10.61
CA ARG A 85 6.50 22.29 -9.71
C ARG A 85 7.75 23.08 -10.12
N HIS A 86 8.80 22.42 -10.60
CA HIS A 86 10.02 23.09 -11.04
C HIS A 86 9.92 23.68 -12.45
N ASN A 87 8.98 23.19 -13.27
CA ASN A 87 8.83 23.61 -14.67
C ASN A 87 7.61 24.51 -14.91
N THR A 88 6.75 24.70 -13.90
CA THR A 88 5.73 25.75 -13.91
C THR A 88 6.38 27.04 -13.45
N LEU A 89 6.64 27.95 -14.38
CA LEU A 89 6.89 29.35 -14.06
C LEU A 89 5.64 29.86 -13.34
N GLN A 90 5.78 30.36 -12.11
CA GLN A 90 4.73 31.18 -11.53
C GLN A 90 4.78 32.50 -12.32
N PRO A 91 3.79 32.82 -13.17
CA PRO A 91 3.72 34.18 -13.68
C PRO A 91 3.60 35.10 -12.47
N GLU A 92 4.21 36.27 -12.58
CA GLU A 92 4.25 37.41 -11.67
C GLU A 92 2.84 37.98 -11.34
N LEU A 93 1.84 37.12 -11.17
CA LEU A 93 0.43 37.41 -10.91
C LEU A 93 0.10 37.40 -9.41
N HIS A 94 1.12 37.37 -8.54
CA HIS A 94 0.94 37.62 -7.12
C HIS A 94 1.02 39.12 -6.84
N ARG A 95 0.02 39.84 -7.40
CA ARG A 95 -0.51 41.13 -6.93
C ARG A 95 0.43 42.35 -6.99
N TYR A 96 0.22 43.16 -8.02
CA TYR A 96 -0.07 44.58 -7.74
C TYR A 96 -1.48 44.61 -7.13
N SER A 97 -1.57 44.89 -5.83
CA SER A 97 -2.79 45.18 -5.06
C SER A 97 -2.51 46.40 -4.19
#